data_AF-A0A355S3Z2-F1
#
_entry.id   AF-A0A355S3Z2-F1
#
_cell.length_a   1.000
_cell.length_b   1.000
_cell.length_c   1.000
_cell.angle_alpha   90.00
_cell.angle_beta   90.00
_cell.angle_gamma   90.00
#
_symmetry.space_group_name_H-M   'P 1'
#
loop_
_entity.id
_entity.type
_entity.pdbx_description
1 polymer ?
#
loop_
_entity_poly.entity_id
_entity_poly.type
_entity_poly.pdbx_seq_one_letter_code
_entity_poly.pdbx_strand_id
1 'polypeptide(L)'
;MVILGNDGVMRDLAGLRGTYRLIEQTDSALELIGKSFSELSVPKAKFYLDAPVSNSGRLYGRILEHADKWDMPVEVELVPNADVVLCNMERVVSSDSVIIDRCISWFNLSRKIINDYIKDAWIVSFK
;
A
#
# COMPACT_ATOMS: atom_id res chain seq x y z
N MET A 1 5.49 13.90 -5.48
CA MET A 1 4.82 14.94 -4.65
C MET A 1 3.62 14.27 -4.02
N VAL A 2 3.53 14.29 -2.69
CA VAL A 2 2.46 13.61 -1.96
C VAL A 2 1.48 14.67 -1.44
N ILE A 3 0.19 14.50 -1.71
CA ILE A 3 -0.87 15.34 -1.15
C ILE A 3 -1.32 14.75 0.18
N LEU A 4 -1.37 15.58 1.21
CA LEU A 4 -2.09 15.27 2.45
C LEU A 4 -3.54 15.72 2.30
N GLY A 5 -4.47 14.75 2.24
CA GLY A 5 -5.90 15.03 2.26
C GLY A 5 -6.35 15.52 3.64
N ASN A 6 -7.49 16.21 3.70
CA ASN A 6 -8.11 16.65 4.97
C ASN A 6 -8.53 15.47 5.86
N ASP A 7 -8.65 14.27 5.30
CA ASP A 7 -8.84 12.99 5.97
C ASP A 7 -7.55 12.44 6.61
N GLY A 8 -6.43 13.14 6.44
CA GLY A 8 -5.12 12.72 6.94
C GLY A 8 -4.45 11.62 6.11
N VAL A 9 -5.04 11.25 4.96
CA VAL A 9 -4.52 10.25 4.02
C VAL A 9 -3.50 10.89 3.09
N MET A 10 -2.35 10.22 2.93
CA MET A 10 -1.31 10.64 1.99
C MET A 10 -1.55 9.97 0.63
N ARG A 11 -1.68 10.78 -0.43
CA ARG A 11 -1.94 10.34 -1.80
C ARG A 11 -0.82 10.80 -2.72
N ASP A 12 -0.25 9.89 -3.50
CA ASP A 12 0.74 10.24 -4.52
C ASP A 12 0.06 10.65 -5.83
N LEU A 13 0.57 11.71 -6.46
CA LEU A 13 0.10 12.24 -7.75
C LEU A 13 0.78 11.61 -8.97
N ALA A 14 1.68 10.63 -8.77
CA ALA A 14 2.43 9.99 -9.84
C ALA A 14 1.56 9.33 -10.94
N GLY A 15 0.24 9.21 -10.75
CA GLY A 15 -0.71 8.68 -11.74
C GLY A 15 -1.16 9.64 -12.86
N LEU A 16 -0.80 10.94 -12.84
CA LEU A 16 -1.27 11.90 -13.85
C LEU A 16 -0.55 11.83 -15.21
N ARG A 17 0.51 11.02 -15.34
CA ARG A 17 1.15 10.70 -16.63
C ARG A 17 1.44 9.21 -16.71
N GLY A 18 1.04 8.61 -17.83
CA GLY A 18 0.88 7.17 -18.00
C GLY A 18 2.12 6.29 -17.80
N THR A 19 1.81 5.02 -17.57
CA THR A 19 2.65 3.81 -17.46
C THR A 19 3.39 3.61 -16.13
N TYR A 20 2.74 2.84 -15.25
CA TYR A 20 3.35 2.15 -14.11
C TYR A 20 4.45 1.19 -14.63
N ARG A 21 5.71 1.62 -14.56
CA ARG A 21 6.87 0.71 -14.67
C ARG A 21 7.19 0.23 -13.27
N LEU A 22 7.44 -1.07 -13.12
CA LEU A 22 8.12 -1.62 -11.94
C LEU A 22 9.53 -1.05 -11.92
N ILE A 23 9.70 -0.01 -11.13
CA ILE A 23 10.92 0.78 -10.95
C ILE A 23 11.49 0.49 -9.56
N GLU A 24 12.75 0.84 -9.30
CA GLU A 24 13.46 0.62 -8.01
C GLU A 24 12.64 1.04 -6.77
N GLN A 25 11.73 1.99 -6.96
CA GLN A 25 10.82 2.50 -5.94
C GLN A 25 9.83 1.44 -5.44
N THR A 26 9.43 0.46 -6.26
CA THR A 26 8.57 -0.65 -5.80
C THR A 26 9.31 -1.54 -4.82
N ASP A 27 10.56 -1.91 -5.13
CA ASP A 27 11.38 -2.73 -4.25
C ASP A 27 11.67 -1.99 -2.93
N SER A 28 12.01 -0.69 -3.01
CA SER A 28 12.20 0.16 -1.82
C SER A 28 10.92 0.28 -0.97
N ALA A 29 9.75 0.38 -1.60
CA ALA A 29 8.48 0.45 -0.88
C ALA A 29 8.18 -0.87 -0.15
N LEU A 30 8.43 -2.01 -0.78
CA LEU A 30 8.25 -3.33 -0.15
C LEU A 30 9.19 -3.53 1.04
N GLU A 31 10.44 -3.07 0.95
CA GLU A 31 11.37 -3.10 2.08
C GLU A 31 10.86 -2.29 3.28
N LEU A 32 10.35 -1.07 3.04
CA LEU A 32 9.78 -0.23 4.10
C LEU A 32 8.48 -0.78 4.69
N ILE A 33 7.65 -1.42 3.85
CA ILE A 33 6.45 -2.13 4.31
C ILE A 33 6.83 -3.27 5.25
N GLY A 34 7.77 -4.13 4.85
CA GLY A 34 8.25 -5.23 5.68
C GLY A 34 8.82 -4.77 7.02
N LYS A 35 9.64 -3.70 7.00
CA LYS A 35 10.17 -3.09 8.22
C LYS A 35 9.06 -2.58 9.14
N SER A 36 8.07 -1.91 8.57
CA SER A 36 6.91 -1.40 9.34
C SER A 36 6.08 -2.53 9.94
N PHE A 37 5.92 -3.64 9.23
CA PHE A 37 5.23 -4.82 9.74
C PHE A 37 5.94 -5.43 10.95
N SER A 38 7.27 -5.53 10.90
CA SER A 38 8.08 -5.99 12.03
C SER A 38 7.95 -5.06 13.25
N GLU A 39 8.09 -3.74 13.06
CA GLU A 39 7.95 -2.76 14.15
C GLU A 39 6.57 -2.76 14.79
N LEU A 40 5.52 -2.95 13.99
CA LEU A 40 4.14 -3.04 14.46
C LEU A 40 3.77 -4.42 15.00
N SER A 41 4.69 -5.39 14.95
CA SER A 41 4.43 -6.79 15.32
C SER A 41 3.17 -7.36 14.64
N VAL A 42 3.02 -7.06 13.34
CA VAL A 42 1.85 -7.51 12.58
C VAL A 42 1.88 -9.04 12.48
N PRO A 43 0.80 -9.75 12.86
CA PRO A 43 0.83 -11.21 12.92
C PRO A 43 0.66 -11.89 11.56
N LYS A 44 0.07 -11.19 10.57
CA LYS A 44 -0.13 -11.65 9.19
C LYS A 44 -0.50 -10.47 8.30
N ALA A 45 -0.04 -10.48 7.05
CA ALA A 45 -0.47 -9.54 6.02
C ALA A 45 -1.11 -10.28 4.83
N LYS A 46 -2.16 -9.69 4.24
CA LYS A 46 -2.78 -10.18 3.01
C LYS A 46 -2.91 -9.06 1.98
N PHE A 47 -2.36 -9.27 0.81
CA PHE A 47 -2.37 -8.34 -0.31
C PHE A 47 -3.42 -8.80 -1.33
N TYR A 48 -4.31 -7.89 -1.72
CA TYR A 48 -5.27 -8.08 -2.79
C TYR A 48 -4.85 -7.22 -3.98
N LEU A 49 -4.68 -7.84 -5.14
CA LEU A 49 -4.28 -7.16 -6.37
C LEU A 49 -5.33 -7.42 -7.45
N ASP A 50 -5.67 -6.40 -8.24
CA ASP A 50 -6.58 -6.56 -9.37
C ASP A 50 -5.94 -7.41 -10.47
N ALA A 51 -6.49 -8.61 -10.69
CA ALA A 51 -6.11 -9.52 -11.76
C ALA A 51 -6.10 -8.89 -13.17
N PRO A 52 -7.08 -8.03 -13.57
CA PRO A 52 -7.08 -7.42 -14.90
C PRO A 52 -6.07 -6.27 -15.07
N VAL A 53 -5.41 -5.80 -13.99
CA VAL A 53 -4.45 -4.70 -14.08
C VAL A 53 -3.09 -5.23 -14.59
N SER A 54 -2.56 -4.54 -15.60
CA SER A 54 -1.25 -4.86 -16.16
C SER A 54 -0.16 -4.78 -15.07
N ASN A 55 0.75 -5.76 -15.05
CA ASN A 55 1.79 -5.96 -14.04
C ASN A 55 1.35 -6.52 -12.67
N SER A 56 0.06 -6.74 -12.40
CA SER A 56 -0.37 -7.33 -11.11
C SER A 56 0.26 -8.70 -10.84
N GLY A 57 0.40 -9.54 -11.86
CA GLY A 57 1.09 -10.84 -11.73
C GLY A 57 2.60 -10.71 -11.44
N ARG A 58 3.26 -9.66 -11.94
CA ARG A 58 4.68 -9.42 -11.65
C ARG A 58 4.86 -8.83 -10.24
N LEU A 59 3.95 -7.94 -9.82
CA LEU A 59 3.92 -7.42 -8.46
C LEU A 59 3.62 -8.52 -7.45
N TYR A 60 2.72 -9.45 -7.78
CA TYR A 60 2.46 -10.65 -6.98
C TYR A 60 3.76 -11.39 -6.65
N GLY A 61 4.55 -11.73 -7.68
CA GLY A 61 5.82 -12.43 -7.49
C GLY A 61 6.81 -11.61 -6.67
N ARG A 62 6.91 -10.31 -6.94
CA ARG A 62 7.80 -9.41 -6.18
C ARG A 62 7.43 -9.31 -4.70
N ILE A 63 6.14 -9.21 -4.36
CA ILE A 63 5.70 -9.18 -2.96
C ILE A 63 6.15 -10.47 -2.26
N LEU A 64 5.98 -11.62 -2.89
CA LEU A 64 6.41 -12.90 -2.32
C LEU A 64 7.94 -12.98 -2.13
N GLU A 65 8.72 -12.55 -3.12
CA GLU A 65 10.19 -12.48 -3.01
C GLU A 65 10.66 -11.63 -1.81
N HIS A 66 9.96 -10.53 -1.51
CA HIS A 66 10.27 -9.70 -0.35
C HIS A 66 9.72 -10.29 0.95
N ALA A 67 8.54 -10.92 0.90
CA ALA A 67 7.90 -11.56 2.03
C ALA A 67 8.74 -12.68 2.64
N ASP A 68 9.58 -13.36 1.85
CA ASP A 68 10.55 -14.35 2.36
C ASP A 68 11.52 -13.77 3.41
N LYS A 69 11.72 -12.44 3.41
CA LYS A 69 12.55 -11.73 4.39
C LYS A 69 11.73 -11.17 5.55
N TRP A 70 10.40 -11.21 5.47
CA TRP A 70 9.53 -10.69 6.51
C TRP A 70 9.26 -11.85 7.47
N ASP A 71 9.55 -11.66 8.77
CA ASP A 71 9.36 -12.67 9.81
C ASP A 71 7.87 -12.82 10.19
N MET A 72 7.00 -12.95 9.19
CA MET A 72 5.56 -13.04 9.33
C MET A 72 4.90 -13.70 8.11
N PRO A 73 3.75 -14.38 8.30
CA PRO A 73 2.97 -14.90 7.18
C PRO A 73 2.45 -13.81 6.25
N VAL A 74 2.69 -13.96 4.95
CA VAL A 74 2.15 -13.09 3.90
C VAL A 74 1.37 -13.92 2.89
N GLU A 75 0.18 -13.45 2.56
CA GLU A 75 -0.62 -13.98 1.44
C GLU A 75 -0.80 -12.90 0.39
N VAL A 76 -0.76 -13.30 -0.88
CA VAL A 76 -1.08 -12.42 -2.00
C VAL A 76 -2.15 -13.11 -2.83
N GLU A 77 -3.19 -12.37 -3.23
CA GLU A 77 -4.31 -12.90 -4.00
C GLU A 77 -4.62 -11.96 -5.19
N LEU A 78 -4.70 -12.54 -6.38
CA LEU A 78 -5.20 -11.85 -7.56
C LEU A 78 -6.71 -12.03 -7.63
N VAL A 79 -7.45 -10.93 -7.52
CA VAL A 79 -8.92 -10.94 -7.52
C VAL A 79 -9.46 -10.13 -8.69
N PRO A 80 -10.68 -10.42 -9.18
CA PRO A 80 -11.27 -9.64 -10.28
C PRO A 80 -11.47 -8.16 -9.94
N ASN A 81 -11.70 -7.86 -8.67
CA ASN A 81 -11.86 -6.51 -8.14
C ASN A 81 -11.42 -6.45 -6.65
N ALA A 82 -10.32 -5.76 -6.36
CA ALA A 82 -9.78 -5.63 -5.00
C ALA A 82 -10.65 -4.72 -4.14
N ASP A 83 -11.23 -3.65 -4.69
CA ASP A 83 -12.07 -2.70 -3.96
C ASP A 83 -13.26 -3.40 -3.31
N VAL A 84 -13.95 -4.28 -4.04
CA VAL A 84 -15.10 -5.04 -3.54
C VAL A 84 -14.73 -5.90 -2.34
N VAL A 85 -13.54 -6.51 -2.38
CA VAL A 85 -13.04 -7.32 -1.27
C VAL A 85 -12.75 -6.43 -0.06
N LEU A 86 -12.03 -5.32 -0.26
CA LEU A 86 -11.57 -4.45 0.81
C LEU A 86 -12.70 -3.62 1.46
N CYS A 87 -13.75 -3.25 0.71
CA CYS A 87 -14.85 -2.39 1.19
C CYS A 87 -15.66 -2.98 2.36
N ASN A 88 -15.51 -4.26 2.72
CA ASN A 88 -16.24 -4.88 3.83
C ASN A 88 -15.32 -5.57 4.85
N MET A 89 -14.02 -5.28 4.81
CA MET A 89 -13.03 -5.86 5.72
C MET A 89 -12.69 -4.92 6.86
N GLU A 90 -12.18 -5.48 7.93
CA GLU A 90 -11.50 -4.75 9.01
C GLU A 90 -9.98 -4.73 8.76
N ARG A 91 -9.28 -3.79 9.40
CA ARG A 91 -7.82 -3.64 9.36
C ARG A 91 -7.27 -3.45 7.94
N VAL A 92 -7.97 -2.66 7.14
CA VAL A 92 -7.62 -2.37 5.74
C VAL A 92 -6.50 -1.34 5.64
N VAL A 93 -5.59 -1.52 4.68
CA VAL A 93 -4.60 -0.51 4.30
C VAL A 93 -4.90 -0.09 2.87
N SER A 94 -5.30 1.17 2.68
CA SER A 94 -5.56 1.77 1.37
C SER A 94 -5.36 3.28 1.42
N SER A 95 -5.14 3.90 0.26
CA SER A 95 -5.20 5.35 0.05
C SER A 95 -6.44 5.80 -0.75
N ASP A 96 -7.25 4.86 -1.21
CA ASP A 96 -8.49 5.13 -1.92
C ASP A 96 -9.60 5.52 -0.93
N SER A 97 -10.19 6.71 -1.12
CA SER A 97 -11.26 7.19 -0.25
C SER A 97 -12.49 6.29 -0.26
N VAL A 98 -12.85 5.69 -1.41
CA VAL A 98 -14.03 4.83 -1.50
C VAL A 98 -13.89 3.59 -0.64
N ILE A 99 -12.69 3.00 -0.61
CA ILE A 99 -12.39 1.84 0.24
C ILE A 99 -12.39 2.26 1.71
N ILE A 100 -11.71 3.37 2.03
CA ILE A 100 -11.59 3.89 3.41
C ILE A 100 -12.97 4.20 3.99
N ASP A 101 -13.87 4.80 3.21
CA ASP A 101 -15.22 5.19 3.65
C ASP A 101 -16.15 3.99 3.88
N ARG A 102 -15.86 2.84 3.27
CA ARG A 102 -16.74 1.65 3.31
C ARG A 102 -16.24 0.53 4.21
N CYS A 103 -14.92 0.40 4.37
CA CYS A 103 -14.34 -0.64 5.20
C CYS A 103 -14.71 -0.48 6.69
N ILE A 104 -14.61 -1.56 7.45
CA ILE A 104 -14.97 -1.58 8.89
C ILE A 104 -13.94 -0.81 9.72
N SER A 105 -12.65 -0.95 9.39
CA SER A 105 -11.56 -0.22 10.02
C SER A 105 -10.34 -0.20 9.11
N TRP A 106 -9.53 0.84 9.22
CA TRP A 106 -8.35 1.03 8.38
C TRP A 106 -7.15 1.55 9.17
N PHE A 107 -5.96 1.33 8.60
CA PHE A 107 -4.70 1.84 9.13
C PHE A 107 -3.89 2.56 8.05
N ASN A 108 -3.44 3.76 8.35
CA ASN A 108 -2.70 4.60 7.43
C ASN A 108 -1.21 4.23 7.40
N LEU A 109 -0.91 3.06 6.83
CA LEU A 109 0.46 2.54 6.74
C LEU A 109 1.40 3.46 5.94
N SER A 110 0.90 4.04 4.84
CA SER A 110 1.69 4.93 3.99
C SER A 110 2.17 6.16 4.77
N ARG A 111 1.29 6.78 5.56
CA ARG A 111 1.66 7.91 6.43
C ARG A 111 2.67 7.53 7.50
N LYS A 112 2.54 6.35 8.13
CA LYS A 112 3.56 5.86 9.07
C LYS A 112 4.92 5.74 8.39
N ILE A 113 4.98 5.03 7.26
CA ILE A 113 6.23 4.82 6.50
C ILE A 113 6.89 6.15 6.12
N ILE A 114 6.10 7.09 5.59
CA ILE A 114 6.61 8.40 5.17
C ILE A 114 7.20 9.15 6.37
N ASN A 115 6.45 9.23 7.48
CA ASN A 115 6.91 9.92 8.68
C ASN A 115 8.17 9.30 9.29
N ASP A 116 8.26 7.97 9.30
CA ASP A 116 9.34 7.27 10.01
C ASP A 116 10.63 7.18 9.18
N TYR A 117 10.52 7.08 7.85
CA TYR A 117 11.67 6.76 6.99
C TYR A 117 11.93 7.76 5.87
N ILE A 118 10.96 8.56 5.44
CA ILE A 118 11.10 9.48 4.30
C ILE A 118 11.11 10.92 4.79
N LYS A 119 12.23 11.32 5.40
CA LYS A 119 12.41 12.62 6.06
C LYS A 119 12.28 13.82 5.12
N ASP A 120 12.62 13.65 3.85
CA ASP A 120 12.59 14.69 2.83
C ASP A 120 11.36 14.58 1.90
N ALA A 121 10.30 13.92 2.36
CA ALA A 121 9.07 13.80 1.58
C ALA A 121 8.49 15.19 1.29
N TRP A 122 8.36 15.53 0.00
CA TRP A 122 7.67 16.74 -0.42
C TRP A 122 6.15 16.57 -0.28
N ILE A 123 5.65 16.97 0.89
CA ILE A 123 4.23 16.91 1.28
C ILE A 123 3.58 18.28 1.05
N VAL A 124 2.47 18.30 0.32
CA VAL A 124 1.65 19.50 0.10
C VAL A 124 0.30 19.31 0.80
N SER A 125 -0.12 20.29 1.59
CA SER A 125 -1.45 20.34 2.21
C SER A 125 -2.17 21.62 1.81
N PHE A 126 -3.44 21.52 1.42
CA PHE A 126 -4.30 22.66 1.16
C PHE A 126 -5.15 22.89 2.41
N LYS A 127 -4.69 23.80 3.28
CA LYS A 127 -5.48 24.30 4.41
C LYS A 127 -6.33 25.49 3.97
#